data_AF-A0A3N2PXR4-F1
#
_entry.id   AF-A0A3N2PXR4-F1
#
_cell.length_a   1.000
_cell.length_b   1.000
_cell.length_c   1.000
_cell.angle_alpha   90.00
_cell.angle_beta   90.00
_cell.angle_gamma   90.00
#
_symmetry.space_group_name_H-M   'P 1'
#
loop_
_entity.id
_entity.type
_entity.pdbx_description
1 polymer ?
#
loop_
_entity_poly.entity_id
_entity_poly.type
_entity_poly.pdbx_seq_one_letter_code
_entity_poly.pdbx_strand_id
1 'polypeptide(L)'
;MEYVNRSVTNLRASFEDLTPQKIIRLVVIVGAYALLRPYLMKLGGKFQMRGHEAQEEPEDTAAPRAKLTPNDIRGQAGIPEDSDDGEEEEEGAEGPAIATDWGKKARRRQRHVLKELLDAEERRLAELQEDEEDKDIEEFLEKE
;
A
#
# COMPACT_ATOMS: atom_id res chain seq x y z
N MET A 1 8.35 -28.73 -26.86
CA MET A 1 8.92 -28.27 -28.16
C MET A 1 7.87 -27.82 -29.17
N GLU A 2 6.65 -28.38 -29.17
CA GLU A 2 5.60 -28.00 -30.14
C GLU A 2 5.17 -26.52 -30.04
N TYR A 3 5.04 -25.98 -28.83
CA TYR A 3 4.69 -24.56 -28.62
C TYR A 3 5.75 -23.61 -29.17
N VAL A 4 7.03 -23.94 -29.01
CA VAL A 4 8.14 -23.13 -29.53
C VAL A 4 8.09 -23.11 -31.05
N ASN A 5 7.85 -24.26 -31.68
CA ASN A 5 7.72 -24.35 -33.13
C ASN A 5 6.53 -23.55 -33.65
N ARG A 6 5.36 -23.59 -32.99
CA ARG A 6 4.21 -22.76 -33.37
C ARG A 6 4.50 -21.26 -33.23
N SER A 7 5.13 -20.84 -32.12
CA SER A 7 5.51 -19.44 -31.92
C SER A 7 6.51 -18.97 -32.98
N VAL A 8 7.52 -19.77 -33.32
CA VAL A 8 8.50 -19.43 -34.36
C VAL A 8 7.84 -19.33 -35.74
N THR A 9 6.94 -20.25 -36.08
CA THR A 9 6.20 -20.20 -37.36
C THR A 9 5.29 -18.98 -37.44
N ASN A 10 4.56 -18.66 -36.36
CA ASN A 10 3.69 -17.48 -36.30
C ASN A 10 4.49 -16.18 -36.38
N LEU A 11 5.65 -16.11 -35.71
CA LEU A 11 6.53 -14.95 -35.78
C LEU A 11 7.12 -14.79 -37.20
N ARG A 12 7.59 -15.88 -37.82
CA ARG A 12 8.07 -15.84 -39.22
C ARG A 12 7.00 -15.38 -40.18
N ALA A 13 5.79 -15.94 -40.10
CA ALA A 13 4.66 -15.52 -40.92
C ALA A 13 4.30 -14.03 -40.71
N SER A 14 4.42 -13.54 -39.46
CA SER A 14 4.21 -12.12 -39.15
C SER A 14 5.24 -11.22 -39.82
N PHE A 15 6.51 -11.64 -39.87
CA PHE A 15 7.57 -10.89 -40.56
C PHE A 15 7.51 -11.00 -42.09
N GLU A 16 7.03 -12.12 -42.64
CA GLU A 16 6.86 -12.31 -44.09
C GLU A 16 5.74 -11.42 -44.66
N ASP A 17 4.68 -11.15 -43.89
CA ASP A 17 3.59 -10.24 -44.29
C ASP A 17 3.92 -8.74 -44.03
N LEU A 18 5.11 -8.41 -43.51
CA LEU A 18 5.54 -7.01 -43.34
C LEU A 18 5.96 -6.41 -44.68
N THR A 19 5.04 -5.68 -45.31
CA THR A 19 5.39 -4.79 -46.41
C THR A 19 6.19 -3.58 -45.91
N PRO A 20 7.03 -2.94 -46.76
CA PRO A 20 7.80 -1.75 -46.37
C PRO A 20 6.92 -0.62 -45.82
N GLN A 21 5.70 -0.49 -46.34
CA GLN A 21 4.71 0.48 -45.86
C GLN A 21 4.27 0.19 -44.41
N LYS A 22 4.05 -1.08 -44.05
CA LYS A 22 3.69 -1.50 -42.68
C LYS A 22 4.86 -1.25 -41.72
N ILE A 23 6.10 -1.52 -42.14
CA ILE A 23 7.32 -1.23 -41.35
C ILE A 23 7.41 0.26 -41.04
N ILE A 24 7.31 1.13 -42.05
CA ILE A 24 7.42 2.58 -41.86
C ILE A 24 6.31 3.08 -40.93
N ARG A 25 5.06 2.64 -41.12
CA ARG A 25 3.95 2.99 -40.23
C ARG A 25 4.22 2.56 -38.79
N LEU A 26 4.73 1.35 -38.57
CA LEU A 26 5.05 0.84 -37.24
C LEU A 26 6.15 1.66 -36.57
N VAL A 27 7.23 1.97 -37.29
CA VAL A 27 8.32 2.80 -36.79
C VAL A 27 7.83 4.21 -36.44
N VAL A 28 6.96 4.80 -37.27
CA VAL A 28 6.38 6.13 -36.98
C VAL A 28 5.53 6.10 -35.72
N ILE A 29 4.65 5.11 -35.54
CA ILE A 29 3.80 5.01 -34.34
C ILE A 29 4.64 4.80 -33.08
N VAL A 30 5.57 3.85 -33.11
CA VAL A 30 6.43 3.53 -31.97
C VAL A 30 7.38 4.68 -31.66
N GLY A 31 7.99 5.27 -32.69
CA GLY A 31 8.86 6.44 -32.57
C GLY A 31 8.12 7.66 -32.03
N ALA A 32 6.92 7.95 -32.53
CA ALA A 32 6.08 9.02 -32.02
C ALA A 32 5.70 8.79 -30.55
N TYR A 33 5.34 7.56 -30.15
CA TYR A 33 5.06 7.24 -28.74
C TYR A 33 6.31 7.39 -27.86
N ALA A 34 7.47 6.90 -28.30
CA ALA A 34 8.72 7.01 -27.57
C ALA A 34 9.12 8.49 -27.35
N LEU A 35 8.88 9.34 -28.35
CA LEU A 35 9.07 10.78 -28.26
C LEU A 35 8.01 11.46 -27.37
N LEU A 36 6.75 11.06 -27.45
CA LEU A 36 5.64 11.66 -26.70
C LEU A 36 5.70 11.33 -25.20
N ARG A 37 6.09 10.12 -24.84
CA ARG A 37 6.16 9.61 -23.45
C ARG A 37 6.91 10.52 -22.46
N PRO A 38 8.15 10.99 -22.71
CA PRO A 38 8.86 11.85 -21.76
C PRO A 38 8.17 13.20 -21.57
N TYR A 39 7.48 13.74 -22.58
CA TYR A 39 6.73 14.98 -22.44
C TYR A 39 5.47 14.77 -21.62
N LEU A 40 4.70 13.71 -21.89
CA LEU A 40 3.53 13.36 -21.07
C LEU A 40 3.90 13.15 -19.60
N MET A 41 5.01 12.48 -19.32
CA MET A 41 5.52 12.33 -17.95
C MET A 41 5.90 13.66 -17.30
N LYS A 42 6.54 14.57 -18.05
CA LYS A 42 6.87 15.92 -17.54
C LYS A 42 5.62 16.76 -17.26
N LEU A 43 4.57 16.65 -18.08
CA LEU A 43 3.30 17.34 -17.84
C LEU A 43 2.55 16.74 -16.65
N GLY A 44 2.47 15.40 -16.58
CA GLY A 44 1.83 14.70 -15.46
C GLY A 44 2.52 15.01 -14.13
N GLY A 45 3.85 14.99 -14.09
CA GLY A 45 4.61 15.37 -12.90
C GLY A 45 4.37 16.81 -12.46
N LYS A 46 4.29 17.76 -13.40
CA LYS A 46 3.95 19.16 -13.09
C LYS A 46 2.53 19.33 -12.57
N PHE A 47 1.57 18.56 -13.09
CA PHE A 47 0.20 18.59 -12.62
C PHE A 47 0.08 17.98 -11.22
N GLN A 48 0.80 16.88 -10.96
CA GLN A 48 0.88 16.27 -9.64
C GLN A 48 1.53 17.23 -8.62
N MET A 49 2.67 17.84 -8.95
CA MET A 49 3.30 18.84 -8.07
C MET A 49 2.37 20.02 -7.80
N ARG A 50 1.67 20.56 -8.81
CA ARG A 50 0.67 21.61 -8.60
C ARG A 50 -0.50 21.17 -7.71
N GLY A 51 -0.92 19.91 -7.80
CA GLY A 51 -1.95 19.37 -6.91
C GLY A 51 -1.49 19.24 -5.46
N HIS A 52 -0.21 18.93 -5.24
CA HIS A 52 0.40 18.92 -3.92
C HIS A 52 0.63 20.35 -3.39
N GLU A 53 1.16 21.26 -4.21
CA GLU A 53 1.33 22.67 -3.86
C GLU A 53 0.01 23.38 -3.59
N ALA A 54 -1.06 23.10 -4.35
CA ALA A 54 -2.39 23.67 -4.09
C ALA A 54 -3.09 23.07 -2.85
N GLN A 55 -2.62 21.91 -2.35
CA GLN A 55 -3.02 21.39 -1.04
C GLN A 55 -2.14 21.93 0.09
N GLU A 56 -0.93 22.40 -0.23
CA GLU A 56 0.06 22.96 0.71
C GLU A 56 -0.01 24.49 0.82
N GLU A 57 -0.55 25.22 -0.16
CA GLU A 57 -0.85 26.64 0.00
C GLU A 57 -1.87 26.78 1.14
N PRO A 58 -1.52 27.50 2.22
CA PRO A 58 -2.41 27.67 3.34
C PRO A 58 -3.60 28.50 2.85
N GLU A 59 -4.80 27.95 3.00
CA GLU A 59 -5.98 28.79 3.19
C GLU A 59 -5.74 29.64 4.44
N ASP A 60 -5.08 30.78 4.24
CA ASP A 60 -4.71 31.77 5.25
C ASP A 60 -5.91 32.65 5.64
N THR A 61 -7.12 32.08 5.62
CA THR A 61 -8.30 32.69 6.22
C THR A 61 -9.15 31.64 6.93
N ALA A 62 -8.92 31.55 8.24
CA ALA A 62 -9.84 31.04 9.27
C ALA A 62 -9.85 29.51 9.55
N ALA A 63 -8.76 28.98 10.10
CA ALA A 63 -8.81 28.13 11.30
C ALA A 63 -7.37 27.82 11.79
N PRO A 64 -7.10 27.80 13.11
CA PRO A 64 -5.78 27.47 13.63
C PRO A 64 -5.52 25.97 13.40
N ARG A 65 -4.86 25.62 12.28
CA ARG A 65 -4.40 24.25 12.08
C ARG A 65 -3.25 24.00 13.04
N ALA A 66 -3.55 23.22 14.07
CA ALA A 66 -2.59 22.65 14.99
C ALA A 66 -1.42 22.04 14.19
N LYS A 67 -0.20 22.23 14.70
CA LYS A 67 1.04 21.68 14.14
C LYS A 67 0.93 20.14 14.13
N LEU A 68 0.35 19.58 13.07
CA LEU A 68 0.30 18.14 12.88
C LEU A 68 1.71 17.68 12.50
N THR A 69 2.40 17.09 13.46
CA THR A 69 3.71 16.48 13.25
C THR A 69 3.50 15.10 12.63
N PRO A 70 4.45 14.57 11.83
CA PRO A 70 4.36 13.20 11.31
C PRO A 70 4.15 12.11 12.38
N ASN A 71 4.44 12.42 13.65
CA ASN A 71 4.19 11.53 14.77
C ASN A 71 2.69 11.46 15.16
N ASP A 72 1.91 12.49 14.87
CA ASP A 72 0.46 12.52 15.14
C ASP A 72 -0.30 11.55 14.21
N ILE A 73 0.24 11.32 13.00
CA ILE A 73 -0.29 10.35 12.03
C ILE A 73 0.14 8.91 12.38
N ARG A 74 1.22 8.75 13.15
CA ARG A 74 1.81 7.44 13.45
C ARG A 74 1.38 6.85 14.81
N GLY A 75 0.86 7.65 15.73
CA GLY A 75 0.62 7.22 17.11
C GLY A 75 -0.65 7.71 17.79
N GLN A 76 -1.50 8.54 17.17
CA GLN A 76 -2.70 9.06 17.83
C GLN A 76 -3.95 9.07 16.92
N ALA A 77 -4.19 7.97 16.23
CA ALA A 77 -5.55 7.60 15.88
C ALA A 77 -6.05 6.67 16.99
N GLY A 78 -6.60 7.27 18.05
CA GLY A 78 -7.55 6.56 18.90
C GLY A 78 -8.60 5.98 17.99
N ILE A 79 -8.57 4.67 17.84
CA ILE A 79 -9.62 3.92 17.14
C ILE A 79 -10.88 4.21 17.95
N PRO A 80 -11.92 4.84 17.39
CA PRO A 80 -13.20 4.91 18.06
C PRO A 80 -13.62 3.47 18.35
N GLU A 81 -13.72 3.12 19.61
CA GLU A 81 -14.20 1.82 20.12
C GLU A 81 -15.72 1.64 19.86
N ASP A 82 -16.36 2.63 19.23
CA ASP A 82 -17.81 2.75 19.05
C ASP A 82 -18.26 2.55 17.60
N SER A 83 -17.60 1.66 16.86
CA SER A 83 -18.13 1.13 15.59
C SER A 83 -18.18 -0.40 15.57
N ASP A 84 -18.17 -1.00 16.77
CA ASP A 84 -18.28 -2.43 17.00
C ASP A 84 -19.47 -2.75 17.92
N ASP A 85 -20.61 -2.08 17.71
CA ASP A 85 -21.89 -2.53 18.29
C ASP A 85 -22.97 -2.48 17.20
N GLY A 86 -23.18 -3.62 16.56
CA GLY A 86 -24.05 -3.74 15.40
C GLY A 86 -23.97 -5.08 14.68
N GLU A 87 -24.33 -6.14 15.41
CA GLU A 87 -24.93 -7.38 14.89
C GLU A 87 -23.99 -8.47 14.34
N GLU A 88 -23.79 -9.49 15.19
CA GLU A 88 -23.59 -10.88 14.79
C GLU A 88 -24.76 -11.38 13.93
N GLU A 89 -24.45 -12.20 12.94
CA GLU A 89 -25.35 -13.13 12.21
C GLU A 89 -26.61 -12.55 11.54
N GLU A 90 -26.59 -12.36 10.20
CA GLU A 90 -27.51 -13.08 9.30
C GLU A 90 -27.21 -12.84 7.81
N GLU A 91 -27.81 -13.72 7.03
CA GLU A 91 -27.69 -13.98 5.61
C GLU A 91 -28.09 -12.81 4.69
N GLY A 92 -27.55 -12.84 3.47
CA GLY A 92 -28.26 -12.36 2.28
C GLY A 92 -28.59 -10.87 2.19
N ALA A 93 -27.65 -10.07 1.66
CA ALA A 93 -27.99 -8.78 1.05
C ALA A 93 -27.18 -8.57 -0.23
N GLU A 94 -27.81 -8.92 -1.35
CA GLU A 94 -27.39 -8.51 -2.69
C GLU A 94 -27.48 -6.98 -2.82
N GLY A 95 -26.34 -6.31 -2.87
CA GLY A 95 -26.21 -4.88 -3.19
C GLY A 95 -24.98 -4.65 -4.07
N PRO A 96 -24.99 -3.66 -4.99
CA PRO A 96 -24.02 -3.58 -6.06
C PRO A 96 -22.62 -3.27 -5.52
N ALA A 97 -21.78 -4.30 -5.46
CA ALA A 97 -20.38 -4.22 -5.12
C ALA A 97 -19.59 -3.48 -6.22
N ILE A 98 -19.64 -2.15 -6.21
CA ILE A 98 -18.88 -1.30 -7.13
C ILE A 98 -17.84 -0.50 -6.33
N ALA A 99 -16.58 -0.91 -6.49
CA ALA A 99 -15.32 -0.14 -6.37
C ALA A 99 -14.57 0.02 -5.02
N THR A 100 -15.05 -0.40 -3.85
CA THR A 100 -14.35 -0.07 -2.57
C THR A 100 -13.71 -1.22 -1.78
N ASP A 101 -13.73 -2.47 -2.27
CA ASP A 101 -13.45 -3.63 -1.40
C ASP A 101 -12.17 -4.45 -1.70
N TRP A 102 -11.42 -4.11 -2.74
CA TRP A 102 -10.26 -4.91 -3.18
C TRP A 102 -9.06 -4.91 -2.21
N GLY A 103 -9.05 -4.03 -1.20
CA GLY A 103 -7.92 -3.87 -0.27
C GLY A 103 -8.25 -4.14 1.20
N LYS A 104 -9.52 -4.26 1.59
CA LYS A 104 -9.89 -4.32 3.02
C LYS A 104 -9.38 -5.60 3.70
N LYS A 105 -9.52 -6.74 3.02
CA LYS A 105 -9.05 -8.05 3.54
C LYS A 105 -7.52 -8.10 3.69
N ALA A 106 -6.78 -7.50 2.74
CA ALA A 106 -5.31 -7.43 2.82
C ALA A 106 -4.85 -6.53 3.97
N ARG A 107 -5.48 -5.36 4.15
CA ARG A 107 -5.18 -4.44 5.25
C ARG A 107 -5.50 -5.06 6.62
N ARG A 108 -6.60 -5.81 6.74
CA ARG A 108 -6.97 -6.52 7.98
C ARG A 108 -5.91 -7.57 8.35
N ARG A 109 -5.41 -8.33 7.37
CA ARG A 109 -4.32 -9.30 7.59
C ARG A 109 -3.01 -8.65 7.99
N GLN A 110 -2.63 -7.53 7.36
CA GLN A 110 -1.43 -6.78 7.72
C GLN A 110 -1.48 -6.26 9.17
N ARG A 111 -2.65 -5.78 9.61
CA ARG A 111 -2.84 -5.33 11.00
C ARG A 111 -2.79 -6.48 12.00
N HIS A 112 -3.34 -7.64 11.66
CA HIS A 112 -3.28 -8.83 12.51
C HIS A 112 -1.84 -9.28 12.76
N VAL A 113 -1.04 -9.39 11.70
CA VAL A 113 0.38 -9.77 11.80
C VAL A 113 1.18 -8.76 12.63
N LEU A 114 0.89 -7.46 12.49
CA LEU A 114 1.56 -6.43 13.28
C LEU A 114 1.18 -6.51 14.76
N LYS A 115 -0.08 -6.80 15.07
CA LYS A 115 -0.55 -7.03 16.44
C LYS A 115 0.11 -8.26 17.07
N GLU A 116 0.15 -9.37 16.34
CA GLU A 116 0.82 -10.60 16.82
C GLU A 116 2.32 -10.40 17.08
N LEU A 117 3.00 -9.61 16.24
CA LEU A 117 4.41 -9.25 16.46
C LEU A 117 4.60 -8.37 17.70
N LEU A 118 3.69 -7.42 17.94
CA LEU A 118 3.74 -6.56 19.12
C LEU A 118 3.46 -7.33 20.41
N ASP A 119 2.39 -8.14 20.42
CA ASP A 119 2.03 -8.98 21.57
C ASP A 119 3.13 -9.99 21.92
N ALA A 120 3.87 -10.49 20.92
CA ALA A 120 5.00 -11.39 21.15
C ALA A 120 6.21 -10.68 21.79
N GLU A 121 6.47 -9.43 21.40
CA GLU A 121 7.56 -8.63 21.99
C GLU A 121 7.21 -8.18 23.41
N GLU A 122 5.96 -7.80 23.67
CA GLU A 122 5.49 -7.46 25.01
C GLU A 122 5.59 -8.64 25.97
N ARG A 123 5.23 -9.86 25.53
CA ARG A 123 5.41 -11.08 26.34
C ARG A 123 6.88 -11.37 26.63
N ARG A 124 7.76 -11.21 25.64
CA ARG A 124 9.20 -11.40 25.82
C ARG A 124 9.78 -10.40 26.84
N LEU A 125 9.30 -9.15 26.82
CA LEU A 125 9.71 -8.12 27.78
C LEU A 125 9.13 -8.33 29.17
N ALA A 126 7.93 -8.89 29.27
CA ALA A 126 7.32 -9.28 30.54
C ALA A 126 8.08 -10.44 31.20
N GLU A 127 8.41 -11.48 30.43
CA GLU A 127 9.23 -12.62 30.92
C GLU A 127 10.60 -12.15 31.45
N LEU A 128 11.24 -11.20 30.79
CA LEU A 128 12.52 -10.63 31.25
C LEU A 128 12.39 -9.77 32.52
N GLN A 129 11.26 -9.08 32.70
CA GLN A 129 11.00 -8.29 33.91
C GLN A 129 10.63 -9.18 35.09
N GLU A 130 9.83 -10.23 34.87
CA GLU A 130 9.51 -11.22 35.90
C GLU A 130 10.77 -11.96 36.39
N ASP A 131 11.69 -12.32 35.47
CA ASP A 131 12.98 -12.95 35.82
C ASP A 131 13.93 -12.01 36.61
N GLU A 132 13.86 -10.69 36.39
CA GLU A 132 14.66 -9.70 37.13
C GLU A 132 14.05 -9.40 38.52
N GLU A 133 12.73 -9.29 38.61
CA GLU A 133 12.02 -9.05 39.87
C GLU A 133 12.12 -10.24 40.84
N ASP A 134 12.03 -11.49 40.34
CA ASP A 134 12.19 -12.69 41.17
C ASP A 134 13.64 -12.82 41.70
N LYS A 135 14.63 -12.44 40.88
CA LYS A 135 16.05 -12.48 41.25
C LYS A 135 16.42 -11.45 42.31
N ASP A 136 15.83 -10.26 42.24
CA ASP A 136 16.00 -9.22 43.26
C ASP A 136 15.34 -9.63 44.60
N ILE A 137 14.31 -10.47 44.58
CA ILE A 137 13.66 -11.02 45.78
C ILE A 137 14.45 -12.18 46.40
N GLU A 138 15.09 -13.04 45.59
CA GLU A 138 15.96 -14.13 46.06
C GLU A 138 17.13 -13.61 46.92
N GLU A 139 17.72 -12.46 46.57
CA GLU A 139 18.80 -11.83 47.35
C GLU A 139 18.38 -11.46 48.78
N PHE A 140 17.09 -11.21 49.02
CA PHE A 140 16.56 -10.90 50.36
C PHE A 140 16.18 -12.15 51.18
N LEU A 141 16.08 -13.33 50.56
CA LEU A 141 15.71 -14.60 51.22
C LEU A 141 16.92 -15.40 51.74
N GLU A 142 18.12 -15.23 51.18
CA GLU A 142 19.33 -15.95 51.61
C GLU A 142 20.00 -15.38 52.88
N LYS A 143 19.38 -14.40 53.54
CA LYS A 143 19.95 -13.69 54.69
C LYS A 143 19.25 -14.02 56.01
N GLU A 144 19.37 -15.27 56.44
CA GLU A 144 19.28 -15.71 57.85
C GLU A 144 20.40 -16.70 58.19
#